data_AF-A0A2T0M9Q3-F1
#
_entry.id   AF-A0A2T0M9Q3-F1
#
_cell.length_a   1.000
_cell.length_b   1.000
_cell.length_c   1.000
_cell.angle_alpha   90.00
_cell.angle_beta   90.00
_cell.angle_gamma   90.00
#
_symmetry.space_group_name_H-M   'P 1'
#
loop_
_entity.id
_entity.type
_entity.pdbx_description
1 polymer ?
#
loop_
_entity_poly.entity_id
_entity_poly.type
_entity_poly.pdbx_seq_one_letter_code
_entity_poly.pdbx_strand_id
1 'polypeptide(L)'
;MNKNLNTQISSFLLDETLNFNHSIFRLNLYLSGYSEAYKPYKIDYHTVLTSYYLWGGQNLEEFCQDQTLSYFLLNPINDSPEAREALSLEIREFLSGK
;
A
#
# COMPACT_ATOMS: atom_id res chain seq x y z
N MET A 1 -27.86 14.31 18.94
CA MET A 1 -26.44 14.57 19.27
C MET A 1 -25.58 13.83 18.26
N ASN A 2 -24.95 14.57 17.34
CA ASN A 2 -23.92 14.07 16.43
C ASN A 2 -22.73 13.61 17.25
N LYS A 3 -22.45 12.31 17.25
CA LYS A 3 -21.11 11.80 17.55
C LYS A 3 -20.54 11.35 16.21
N ASN A 4 -19.89 12.29 15.52
CA ASN A 4 -18.91 11.96 14.51
C ASN A 4 -17.89 11.05 15.20
N LEU A 5 -18.08 9.74 15.07
CA LEU A 5 -17.02 8.76 15.24
C LEU A 5 -16.06 9.03 14.09
N ASN A 6 -15.21 10.04 14.26
CA ASN A 6 -13.87 10.00 13.71
C ASN A 6 -13.23 8.79 14.38
N THR A 7 -13.51 7.60 13.87
CA THR A 7 -12.55 6.51 13.85
C THR A 7 -11.38 7.06 13.03
N GLN A 8 -10.53 7.86 13.68
CA GLN A 8 -9.14 7.97 13.28
C GLN A 8 -8.65 6.54 13.32
N ILE A 9 -8.62 5.90 12.15
CA ILE A 9 -7.96 4.62 11.96
C ILE A 9 -6.54 4.89 12.46
N SER A 10 -6.20 4.34 13.62
CA SER A 10 -4.89 4.59 14.23
C SER A 10 -3.87 3.97 13.30
N SER A 11 -3.18 4.80 12.52
CA SER A 11 -2.12 4.34 11.65
C SER A 11 -0.92 4.01 12.50
N PHE A 12 -0.45 2.77 12.42
CA PHE A 12 0.77 2.38 13.13
C PHE A 12 2.04 2.91 12.45
N LEU A 13 1.93 3.34 11.19
CA LEU A 13 3.01 4.04 10.49
C LEU A 13 3.13 5.51 10.91
N LEU A 14 2.03 6.12 11.34
CA LEU A 14 2.01 7.52 11.80
C LEU A 14 2.20 7.68 13.32
N ASP A 15 2.20 6.58 14.08
CA ASP A 15 2.44 6.62 15.52
C ASP A 15 3.95 6.67 15.80
N GLU A 16 4.52 7.88 15.72
CA GLU A 16 5.94 8.18 15.97
C GLU A 16 6.45 7.72 17.35
N THR A 17 5.55 7.42 18.29
CA THR A 17 5.91 6.96 19.64
C THR A 17 6.36 5.50 19.68
N LEU A 18 6.14 4.74 18.61
CA LEU A 18 6.50 3.33 18.50
C LEU A 18 7.78 3.15 17.69
N ASN A 19 8.71 2.37 18.26
CA ASN A 19 10.01 2.03 17.67
C ASN A 19 9.85 1.54 16.21
N PHE A 20 10.68 2.05 15.29
CA PHE A 20 10.75 1.64 13.88
C PHE A 20 10.62 0.12 13.67
N ASN A 21 11.29 -0.68 14.50
CA ASN A 21 11.24 -2.14 14.43
C ASN A 21 9.82 -2.70 14.62
N HIS A 22 9.01 -2.06 15.45
CA HIS A 22 7.62 -2.46 15.68
C HIS A 22 6.72 -2.12 14.50
N SER A 23 6.93 -0.96 13.86
CA SER A 23 6.19 -0.58 12.65
C SER A 23 6.54 -1.49 11.47
N ILE A 24 7.82 -1.83 11.30
CA ILE A 24 8.26 -2.84 10.31
C ILE A 24 7.67 -4.22 10.62
N PHE A 25 7.66 -4.65 11.88
CA PHE A 25 7.04 -5.92 12.28
C PHE A 25 5.54 -5.96 11.95
N ARG A 26 4.80 -4.90 12.24
CA ARG A 26 3.37 -4.81 11.93
C ARG A 26 3.10 -4.73 10.43
N LEU A 27 3.93 -4.02 9.67
CA LEU A 27 3.86 -4.01 8.21
C LEU A 27 4.11 -5.39 7.62
N ASN A 28 5.11 -6.13 8.14
CA ASN A 28 5.37 -7.50 7.71
C ASN A 28 4.21 -8.44 8.05
N LEU A 29 3.58 -8.31 9.21
CA LEU A 29 2.35 -9.04 9.53
C LEU A 29 1.20 -8.67 8.59
N TYR A 30 1.12 -7.42 8.14
CA TYR A 30 0.13 -6.98 7.17
C TYR A 30 0.36 -7.63 5.79
N LEU A 31 1.62 -7.65 5.34
CA LEU A 31 2.03 -8.24 4.06
C LEU A 31 1.95 -9.77 4.05
N SER A 32 2.33 -10.42 5.15
CA SER A 32 2.46 -11.88 5.26
C SER A 32 1.25 -12.57 5.89
N GLY A 33 0.47 -11.85 6.70
CA GLY A 33 -0.59 -12.42 7.55
C GLY A 33 -1.99 -12.38 6.95
N TYR A 34 -2.25 -11.51 5.98
CA TYR A 34 -3.51 -11.51 5.24
C TYR A 34 -3.40 -12.43 4.02
N SER A 35 -4.26 -13.45 3.95
CA SER A 35 -4.44 -14.16 2.68
C SER A 35 -4.90 -13.18 1.60
N GLU A 36 -4.66 -13.46 0.32
CA GLU A 36 -5.03 -12.57 -0.79
C GLU A 36 -6.50 -12.09 -0.72
N ALA A 37 -7.39 -12.90 -0.12
CA ALA A 37 -8.80 -12.56 0.04
C ALA A 37 -9.07 -11.39 1.02
N TYR A 38 -8.13 -11.08 1.92
CA TYR A 38 -8.29 -10.09 2.98
C TYR A 38 -7.41 -8.85 2.82
N LYS A 39 -6.55 -8.79 1.80
CA LYS A 39 -5.78 -7.58 1.51
C LYS A 39 -6.74 -6.45 1.13
N PRO A 40 -6.48 -5.19 1.55
CA PRO A 40 -7.32 -4.03 1.23
C PRO A 40 -7.22 -3.61 -0.25
N TYR A 41 -6.30 -4.22 -0.99
CA TYR A 41 -6.07 -4.01 -2.42
C TYR A 41 -5.98 -5.35 -3.15
N LYS A 42 -6.12 -5.28 -4.48
CA LYS A 42 -5.85 -6.39 -5.40
C LYS A 42 -4.93 -5.89 -6.50
N ILE A 43 -3.89 -6.65 -6.79
CA ILE A 43 -2.93 -6.32 -7.84
C ILE A 43 -3.23 -7.19 -9.06
N ASP A 44 -3.56 -6.54 -10.17
CA ASP A 44 -3.45 -7.19 -11.47
C ASP A 44 -2.03 -7.00 -11.99
N TYR A 45 -1.20 -8.01 -11.77
CA TYR A 45 0.21 -8.01 -12.15
C TYR A 45 0.43 -7.85 -13.65
N HIS A 46 -0.49 -8.32 -14.50
CA HIS A 46 -0.36 -8.13 -15.94
C HIS A 46 -0.59 -6.67 -16.33
N THR A 47 -1.59 -6.04 -15.72
CA THR A 47 -1.86 -4.62 -15.92
C THR A 47 -0.73 -3.75 -15.39
N VAL A 48 -0.19 -4.06 -14.20
CA VAL A 48 0.97 -3.36 -13.62
C VAL A 48 2.20 -3.47 -14.52
N LEU A 49 2.54 -4.68 -14.97
CA LEU A 49 3.69 -4.92 -15.84
C LEU A 49 3.55 -4.17 -17.17
N THR A 50 2.37 -4.26 -17.80
CA THR A 50 2.08 -3.57 -19.05
C THR A 50 2.19 -2.05 -18.87
N SER A 51 1.62 -1.52 -17.79
CA SER A 51 1.66 -0.09 -17.47
C SER A 51 3.09 0.38 -17.23
N TYR A 52 3.92 -0.41 -16.56
CA TYR A 52 5.33 -0.09 -16.33
C TYR A 52 6.13 0.00 -17.64
N TYR A 53 5.94 -0.97 -18.55
CA TYR A 53 6.59 -0.92 -19.86
C TYR A 53 6.13 0.25 -20.74
N LEU A 54 4.87 0.68 -20.61
CA LEU A 54 4.33 1.81 -21.35
C LEU A 54 4.67 3.18 -20.73
N TRP A 55 4.94 3.24 -19.43
CA TRP A 55 5.18 4.48 -18.69
C TRP A 55 6.46 5.20 -19.15
N GLY A 56 7.51 4.46 -19.52
CA GLY A 56 8.74 5.02 -20.09
C GLY A 56 9.57 5.91 -19.14
N GLY A 57 9.19 5.97 -17.86
CA GLY A 57 9.94 6.70 -16.82
C GLY A 57 11.18 5.93 -16.33
N GLN A 58 12.02 6.60 -15.54
CA GLN A 58 13.31 6.06 -15.07
C GLN A 58 13.31 5.64 -13.61
N ASN A 59 12.29 6.02 -12.83
CA ASN A 59 12.27 5.84 -11.38
C ASN A 59 11.19 4.83 -10.96
N LEU A 60 11.60 3.64 -10.52
CA LEU A 60 10.68 2.60 -10.08
C LEU A 60 9.82 3.05 -8.88
N GLU A 61 10.41 3.76 -7.92
CA GLU A 61 9.69 4.28 -6.75
C GLU A 61 8.57 5.26 -7.16
N GLU A 62 8.84 6.13 -8.13
CA GLU A 62 7.84 7.08 -8.65
C GLU A 62 6.67 6.32 -9.29
N PHE A 63 6.95 5.31 -10.11
CA PHE A 63 5.92 4.45 -10.68
C PHE A 63 5.08 3.76 -9.60
N CYS A 64 5.72 3.18 -8.58
CA CYS A 64 5.02 2.49 -7.49
C CYS A 64 4.11 3.45 -6.71
N GLN A 65 4.58 4.66 -6.43
CA GLN A 65 3.78 5.71 -5.77
C GLN A 65 2.58 6.13 -6.63
N ASP A 66 2.78 6.38 -7.93
CA ASP A 66 1.72 6.79 -8.84
C ASP A 66 0.63 5.71 -8.97
N GLN A 67 1.03 4.45 -9.12
CA GLN A 67 0.08 3.32 -9.15
C GLN A 67 -0.70 3.20 -7.85
N THR A 68 -0.01 3.33 -6.71
CA THR A 68 -0.62 3.25 -5.39
C THR A 68 -1.63 4.36 -5.17
N LEU A 69 -1.26 5.62 -5.44
CA LEU A 69 -2.15 6.77 -5.33
C LEU A 69 -3.36 6.61 -6.26
N SER A 70 -3.13 6.22 -7.51
CA SER A 70 -4.20 5.99 -8.48
C SER A 70 -5.19 4.92 -8.04
N TYR A 71 -4.70 3.81 -7.46
CA TYR A 71 -5.54 2.73 -6.96
C TYR A 71 -6.47 3.22 -5.84
N PHE A 72 -5.94 3.92 -4.84
CA PHE A 72 -6.72 4.35 -3.70
C PHE A 72 -7.59 5.58 -3.96
N LEU A 73 -7.27 6.40 -4.98
CA LEU A 73 -8.20 7.39 -5.52
C LEU A 73 -9.48 6.73 -6.04
N LEU A 74 -9.38 5.53 -6.62
CA LEU A 74 -10.52 4.75 -7.12
C LEU A 74 -11.15 3.85 -6.04
N ASN A 75 -10.41 3.53 -4.98
CA ASN A 75 -10.83 2.65 -3.89
C ASN A 75 -10.68 3.32 -2.49
N PRO A 76 -11.30 4.49 -2.26
CA PRO A 76 -11.02 5.31 -1.07
C PRO A 76 -11.47 4.67 0.25
N ILE A 77 -12.39 3.71 0.21
CA ILE A 77 -12.89 3.01 1.41
C ILE A 77 -11.80 2.16 2.06
N ASN A 78 -10.86 1.67 1.26
CA ASN A 78 -9.78 0.77 1.71
C ASN A 78 -8.46 1.52 1.93
N ASP A 79 -8.49 2.85 1.81
CA ASP A 79 -7.30 3.69 1.81
C ASP A 79 -6.78 3.92 3.23
N SER A 80 -5.53 3.52 3.46
CA SER A 80 -4.78 3.81 4.68
C SER A 80 -3.29 3.93 4.38
N PRO A 81 -2.49 4.59 5.25
CA PRO A 81 -1.04 4.64 5.09
C PRO A 81 -0.41 3.26 4.94
N GLU A 82 -0.88 2.28 5.72
CA GLU A 82 -0.43 0.89 5.68
C GLU A 82 -0.77 0.22 4.36
N ALA A 83 -1.99 0.41 3.88
CA ALA A 83 -2.46 -0.18 2.64
C ALA A 83 -1.69 0.38 1.43
N ARG A 84 -1.37 1.68 1.46
CA ARG A 84 -0.54 2.35 0.44
C ARG A 84 0.88 1.82 0.45
N GLU A 85 1.52 1.79 1.62
CA GLU A 85 2.89 1.30 1.76
C GLU A 85 3.00 -0.15 1.30
N ALA A 86 2.07 -1.00 1.75
CA ALA A 86 2.04 -2.41 1.40
C ALA A 86 1.84 -2.64 -0.11
N LEU A 87 0.92 -1.90 -0.74
CA LEU A 87 0.71 -1.97 -2.19
C LEU A 87 1.96 -1.52 -2.97
N SER A 88 2.56 -0.40 -2.56
CA SER A 88 3.77 0.13 -3.20
C SER A 88 4.94 -0.85 -3.10
N LEU A 89 5.10 -1.51 -1.95
CA LEU A 89 6.14 -2.53 -1.75
C LEU A 89 5.92 -3.75 -2.63
N GLU A 90 4.69 -4.28 -2.69
CA GLU A 90 4.40 -5.45 -3.53
C GLU A 90 4.60 -5.18 -5.02
N ILE A 91 4.19 -4.01 -5.51
CA ILE A 91 4.44 -3.60 -6.91
C ILE A 91 5.95 -3.54 -7.16
N ARG A 92 6.72 -2.95 -6.23
CA ARG A 92 8.17 -2.84 -6.35
C ARG A 92 8.87 -4.20 -6.35
N GLU A 93 8.50 -5.09 -5.43
CA GLU A 93 9.03 -6.46 -5.37
C GLU A 93 8.75 -7.20 -6.67
N PHE A 94 7.50 -7.16 -7.14
CA PHE A 94 7.09 -7.76 -8.40
C PHE A 94 7.90 -7.25 -9.61
N LEU A 95 8.06 -5.94 -9.76
CA LEU A 95 8.77 -5.34 -10.90
C LEU A 95 10.29 -5.48 -10.81
N SER A 96 10.85 -5.51 -9.60
CA SER A 96 12.29 -5.70 -9.39
C SER A 96 12.73 -7.17 -9.41
N GLY A 97 11.77 -8.10 -9.35
CA GLY A 97 12.03 -9.54 -9.34
C GLY A 97 12.74 -10.03 -8.08
N LYS A 98 12.58 -9.31 -6.96
CA LYS A 98 13.20 -9.61 -5.66
C LYS A 98 12.18 -10.00 -4.63
#